data_AF-A0AAV0MLJ1-F1
#
_entry.id   AF-A0AAV0MLJ1-F1
#
_cell.length_a   1.000
_cell.length_b   1.000
_cell.length_c   1.000
_cell.angle_alpha   90.00
_cell.angle_beta   90.00
_cell.angle_gamma   90.00
#
_symmetry.space_group_name_H-M   'P 1'
#
loop_
_entity.id
_entity.type
_entity.pdbx_description
1 polymer ?
#
loop_
_entity_poly.entity_id
_entity_poly.type
_entity_poly.pdbx_seq_one_letter_code
_entity_poly.pdbx_strand_id
1 'polypeptide(L)'
;MQIGIAYANRYSSWRLLYIWTSIPSIIFCILSYPFVTESPRWLLLRGHRHQAAHVLATLSSPFTLRRSKTCSHNNNNNNTNIPEEPTTTNIAAAPSSSVKQLLGRRWARQRLAVVTVLALGTGLQFFVLLLGVGNLHHLSLYLGVALNGLLDVPAYALTFLLIETRGRRPVLLASCLTSGLCSFAYVAVGGEVGVVKVVVELGALFCVCMAFNVLVIYTMELFPTSVRNTAAAVGRQAIMVGAVISPLLVAGGRRKGDLVSYGAAGVVVVLCGLGVVWLPETKGLAISDTLDEQESRENNGGGV
;
A
#
# COMPACT_ATOMS: atom_id res chain seq x y z
N MET A 1 17.64 3.94 6.00
CA MET A 1 19.03 3.98 5.46
C MET A 1 19.36 5.32 4.82
N GLN A 2 18.63 5.78 3.80
CA GLN A 2 18.92 7.03 3.06
C GLN A 2 18.95 8.29 3.95
N ILE A 3 18.10 8.33 4.98
CA ILE A 3 17.97 9.45 5.90
C ILE A 3 19.20 9.62 6.81
N GLY A 4 19.76 8.52 7.32
CA GLY A 4 21.00 8.56 8.11
C GLY A 4 22.21 9.01 7.29
N ILE A 5 22.26 8.60 6.01
CA ILE A 5 23.28 9.03 5.04
C ILE A 5 23.14 10.53 4.74
N ALA A 6 21.91 11.03 4.61
CA ALA A 6 21.64 12.45 4.37
C ALA A 6 22.04 13.33 5.57
N TYR A 7 21.75 12.89 6.80
CA TYR A 7 22.17 13.61 8.00
C TYR A 7 23.69 13.59 8.18
N ALA A 8 24.35 12.45 7.94
CA ALA A 8 25.81 12.32 8.03
C ALA A 8 26.55 13.20 7.01
N ASN A 9 25.99 13.38 5.80
CA ASN A 9 26.56 14.19 4.73
C ASN A 9 26.01 15.63 4.67
N ARG A 10 25.50 16.18 5.78
CA ARG A 10 24.87 17.53 5.81
C ARG A 10 25.73 18.68 5.28
N TYR A 11 27.06 18.54 5.29
CA TYR A 11 28.01 19.54 4.80
C TYR A 11 28.55 19.27 3.38
N SER A 12 28.11 18.18 2.75
CA SER A 12 28.62 17.74 1.46
C SER A 12 27.75 18.24 0.30
N SER A 13 28.32 18.22 -0.91
CA SER A 13 27.58 18.60 -2.13
C SER A 13 26.40 17.65 -2.37
N TRP A 14 25.27 18.20 -2.82
CA TRP A 14 24.07 17.42 -3.16
C TRP A 14 24.34 16.30 -4.18
N ARG A 15 25.35 16.47 -5.05
CA ARG A 15 25.81 15.44 -5.98
C ARG A 15 26.38 14.20 -5.28
N LEU A 16 27.12 14.40 -4.19
CA LEU A 16 27.69 13.31 -3.40
C LEU A 16 26.58 12.52 -2.70
N LEU A 17 25.51 13.21 -2.27
CA LEU A 17 24.33 12.56 -1.69
C LEU A 17 23.69 11.56 -2.68
N TYR A 18 23.52 11.95 -3.95
CA TYR A 18 23.02 11.04 -4.99
C TYR A 18 23.89 9.81 -5.19
N ILE A 19 25.23 9.97 -5.14
CA ILE A 19 26.18 8.86 -5.25
C ILE A 19 26.00 7.91 -4.06
N TRP A 20 25.99 8.45 -2.84
CA TRP A 20 25.83 7.65 -1.61
C TRP A 20 24.49 6.92 -1.54
N THR A 21 23.40 7.50 -2.05
CA THR A 21 22.10 6.82 -2.08
C THR A 21 22.00 5.76 -3.19
N SER A 22 22.80 5.87 -4.25
CA SER A 22 22.79 4.93 -5.37
C SER A 22 23.60 3.67 -5.08
N ILE A 23 24.69 3.78 -4.32
CA ILE A 23 25.58 2.66 -3.97
C ILE A 23 24.83 1.46 -3.38
N PRO A 24 23.96 1.60 -2.36
CA PRO A 24 23.21 0.47 -1.81
C PRO A 24 22.28 -0.20 -2.83
N SER A 25 21.68 0.60 -3.71
CA SER A 25 20.78 0.11 -4.77
C SER A 25 21.55 -0.71 -5.80
N ILE A 26 22.73 -0.22 -6.22
CA ILE A 26 23.60 -0.93 -7.16
C ILE A 26 24.13 -2.22 -6.55
N ILE A 27 24.61 -2.17 -5.30
CA ILE A 27 25.06 -3.36 -4.57
C ILE A 27 23.93 -4.38 -4.49
N PHE A 28 22.71 -3.96 -4.14
CA PHE A 28 21.56 -4.85 -4.10
C PHE A 28 21.25 -5.45 -5.48
N CYS A 29 21.29 -4.68 -6.57
CA CYS A 29 21.09 -5.20 -7.92
C CYS A 29 22.15 -6.24 -8.31
N ILE A 30 23.43 -5.97 -8.03
CA ILE A 30 24.52 -6.91 -8.34
C ILE A 30 24.38 -8.18 -7.50
N LEU A 31 24.07 -8.04 -6.21
CA LEU A 31 23.97 -9.15 -5.29
C LEU A 31 22.72 -10.00 -5.54
N SER A 32 21.61 -9.40 -5.99
CA SER A 32 20.35 -10.10 -6.29
C SER A 32 20.31 -10.74 -7.67
N TYR A 33 21.04 -10.19 -8.66
CA TYR A 33 21.10 -10.74 -10.02
C TYR A 33 21.32 -12.27 -10.09
N PRO A 34 22.28 -12.89 -9.37
CA PRO A 34 22.47 -14.33 -9.43
C PRO A 34 21.38 -15.17 -8.72
N PHE A 35 20.57 -14.58 -7.83
CA PHE A 35 19.53 -15.29 -7.09
C PHE A 35 18.13 -15.13 -7.69
N VAL A 36 17.93 -14.14 -8.57
CA VAL A 36 16.64 -13.88 -9.19
C VAL A 36 16.44 -14.85 -10.35
N THR A 37 15.65 -15.90 -10.09
CA THR A 37 15.09 -16.74 -11.15
C THR A 37 13.87 -16.06 -11.76
N GLU A 38 13.70 -16.15 -13.08
CA GLU A 38 12.51 -15.60 -13.73
C GLU A 38 11.24 -16.29 -13.22
N SER A 39 10.15 -15.53 -13.12
CA SER A 39 8.86 -16.08 -12.67
C SER A 39 8.44 -17.23 -13.58
N PRO A 40 8.17 -18.45 -13.05
CA PRO A 40 7.74 -19.58 -13.88
C PRO A 40 6.44 -19.29 -14.63
N ARG A 41 5.59 -18.40 -14.10
CA ARG A 41 4.38 -17.93 -14.78
C ARG A 41 4.71 -17.10 -16.03
N TRP A 42 5.72 -16.23 -15.98
CA TRP A 42 6.15 -15.43 -17.12
C TRP A 42 6.80 -16.29 -18.21
N LEU A 43 7.60 -17.29 -17.79
CA LEU A 43 8.19 -18.28 -18.70
C LEU A 43 7.11 -19.09 -19.44
N LEU A 44 6.06 -19.51 -18.75
CA LEU A 44 4.90 -20.18 -19.37
C LEU A 44 4.18 -19.28 -20.38
N LEU A 45 3.97 -18.00 -20.05
CA LEU A 45 3.32 -17.02 -20.93
C LEU A 45 4.14 -16.71 -22.18
N ARG A 46 5.46 -16.81 -22.12
CA ARG A 46 6.35 -16.70 -23.30
C ARG A 46 6.55 -18.00 -24.06
N GLY A 47 5.90 -19.09 -23.65
CA GLY A 47 6.01 -20.40 -24.29
C GLY A 47 7.24 -21.22 -23.86
N HIS A 48 8.07 -20.73 -22.93
CA HIS A 48 9.25 -21.44 -22.41
C HIS A 48 8.89 -22.46 -21.33
N ARG A 49 8.11 -23.49 -21.71
CA ARG A 49 7.57 -24.51 -20.78
C ARG A 49 8.65 -25.32 -20.04
N HIS A 50 9.74 -25.65 -20.71
CA HIS A 50 10.84 -26.43 -20.09
C HIS A 50 11.57 -25.65 -18.98
N GLN A 51 11.83 -24.36 -19.20
CA GLN A 51 12.46 -23.50 -18.20
C GLN A 51 11.52 -23.26 -17.00
N ALA A 52 10.22 -23.08 -17.26
CA ALA A 52 9.23 -22.96 -16.21
C ALA A 52 9.14 -24.21 -15.33
N ALA A 53 9.18 -25.41 -15.94
CA ALA A 53 9.17 -26.68 -15.22
C ALA A 53 10.44 -26.87 -14.37
N HIS A 54 11.61 -26.47 -14.88
CA HIS A 54 12.87 -26.52 -14.14
C HIS A 54 12.87 -25.57 -12.92
N VAL A 55 12.38 -24.34 -13.09
CA VAL A 55 12.24 -23.38 -11.99
C VAL A 55 11.24 -23.88 -10.95
N LEU A 56 10.10 -24.42 -11.38
CA LEU A 56 9.12 -25.04 -10.47
C LEU A 56 9.70 -26.24 -9.71
N ALA A 57 10.45 -27.12 -10.38
CA ALA A 57 11.09 -28.27 -9.76
C ALA A 57 12.16 -27.87 -8.72
N THR A 58 12.86 -26.76 -8.97
CA THR A 58 13.87 -26.20 -8.06
C THR A 58 13.23 -25.52 -6.84
N LEU A 59 12.06 -24.89 -7.01
CA LEU A 59 11.31 -24.22 -5.94
C LEU A 59 10.41 -25.17 -5.14
N SER A 60 9.95 -26.27 -5.73
CA SER A 60 9.15 -27.27 -5.04
C SER A 60 10.06 -28.15 -4.17
N SER A 61 10.08 -27.93 -2.86
CA SER A 61 10.66 -28.90 -1.94
C SER A 61 9.97 -30.26 -2.10
N PRO A 62 10.61 -31.39 -1.72
CA PRO A 62 10.02 -32.74 -1.85
C PRO A 62 8.66 -32.92 -1.16
N PHE A 63 8.24 -31.98 -0.29
CA PHE A 63 6.96 -31.97 0.38
C PHE A 63 5.76 -31.67 -0.55
N THR A 64 5.93 -30.79 -1.55
CA THR A 64 4.87 -30.46 -2.52
C THR A 64 4.66 -31.56 -3.57
N LEU A 65 5.72 -32.30 -3.93
CA LEU A 65 5.64 -33.46 -4.82
C LEU A 65 4.80 -34.60 -4.22
N ARG A 66 4.76 -34.73 -2.89
CA ARG A 66 3.91 -35.73 -2.23
C ARG A 66 2.42 -35.42 -2.40
N ARG A 67 2.02 -34.14 -2.34
CA ARG A 67 0.62 -33.71 -2.52
C ARG A 67 0.13 -33.88 -3.97
N SER A 68 0.98 -33.60 -4.96
CA SER A 68 0.65 -33.83 -6.37
C SER A 68 0.63 -35.33 -6.72
N LYS A 69 1.55 -36.14 -6.17
CA LYS A 69 1.57 -37.60 -6.39
C LYS A 69 0.45 -38.35 -5.68
N THR A 70 -0.04 -37.92 -4.50
CA THR A 70 -1.21 -38.58 -3.87
C THR A 70 -2.54 -38.31 -4.58
N CYS A 71 -2.64 -37.29 -5.43
CA CYS A 71 -3.81 -37.09 -6.30
C CYS A 71 -3.69 -37.79 -7.66
N SER A 72 -2.53 -38.38 -7.98
CA SER A 72 -2.24 -39.04 -9.25
C SER A 72 -1.89 -40.51 -9.06
N HIS A 73 -2.64 -41.21 -8.20
CA HIS A 73 -2.53 -42.66 -8.07
C HIS A 73 -3.92 -43.31 -7.97
N ASN A 74 -4.75 -43.10 -8.99
CA ASN A 74 -5.80 -44.04 -9.36
C ASN A 74 -6.34 -43.75 -10.77
N ASN A 75 -5.63 -44.14 -11.83
CA ASN A 75 -6.25 -44.77 -12.99
C ASN A 75 -5.19 -45.32 -13.96
N ASN A 76 -4.93 -46.62 -13.90
CA ASN A 76 -4.41 -47.36 -15.04
C ASN A 76 -5.60 -47.60 -15.98
N ASN A 77 -5.57 -47.03 -17.18
CA ASN A 77 -5.91 -47.69 -18.45
C ASN A 77 -6.14 -46.68 -19.58
N ASN A 78 -5.37 -46.88 -20.65
CA ASN A 78 -5.74 -46.82 -22.06
C ASN A 78 -6.21 -45.48 -22.68
N ASN A 79 -5.42 -45.03 -23.66
CA ASN A 79 -5.81 -44.27 -24.86
C ASN A 79 -7.13 -43.51 -24.79
N THR A 80 -7.08 -42.24 -24.40
CA THR A 80 -8.09 -41.26 -24.81
C THR A 80 -7.49 -39.86 -24.83
N ASN A 81 -7.88 -39.12 -25.86
CA ASN A 81 -7.57 -37.73 -26.13
C ASN A 81 -7.58 -36.90 -24.84
N ILE A 82 -6.46 -36.21 -24.57
CA ILE A 82 -6.41 -35.17 -23.55
C ILE A 82 -7.50 -34.16 -23.94
N PRO A 83 -8.54 -33.94 -23.11
CA PRO A 83 -9.51 -32.89 -23.36
C PRO A 83 -8.75 -31.57 -23.42
N GLU A 84 -8.95 -30.84 -24.51
CA GLU A 84 -8.60 -29.43 -24.59
C GLU A 84 -9.16 -28.73 -23.34
N GLU A 85 -8.27 -28.35 -22.42
CA GLU A 85 -8.60 -27.34 -21.42
C GLU A 85 -8.97 -26.08 -22.22
N PRO A 86 -10.14 -25.47 -21.96
CA PRO A 86 -10.63 -24.38 -22.78
C PRO A 86 -9.63 -23.24 -22.69
N THR A 87 -8.92 -23.03 -23.79
CA THR A 87 -8.48 -21.73 -24.30
C THR A 87 -8.36 -20.68 -23.18
N THR A 88 -7.26 -20.72 -22.42
CA THR A 88 -6.83 -19.59 -21.59
C THR A 88 -6.27 -18.48 -22.49
N THR A 89 -7.04 -18.06 -23.49
CA THR A 89 -6.76 -16.91 -24.36
C THR A 89 -7.03 -15.57 -23.69
N ASN A 90 -7.47 -15.53 -22.43
CA ASN A 90 -7.95 -14.28 -21.81
C ASN A 90 -7.13 -13.74 -20.62
N ILE A 91 -5.98 -14.32 -20.26
CA ILE A 91 -5.13 -13.75 -19.16
C ILE A 91 -4.10 -12.74 -19.71
N ALA A 92 -3.87 -12.73 -21.03
CA ALA A 92 -3.18 -11.65 -21.74
C ALA A 92 -4.14 -10.57 -22.25
N ALA A 93 -5.39 -10.55 -21.76
CA ALA A 93 -6.29 -9.46 -22.06
C ALA A 93 -5.69 -8.18 -21.45
N ALA A 94 -5.46 -7.19 -22.32
CA ALA A 94 -4.78 -5.94 -22.05
C ALA A 94 -5.16 -5.32 -20.69
N PRO A 95 -4.32 -4.48 -20.06
CA PRO A 95 -4.68 -3.78 -18.81
C PRO A 95 -6.06 -3.07 -18.88
N SER A 96 -6.52 -2.70 -20.09
CA SER A 96 -7.85 -2.15 -20.36
C SER A 96 -9.02 -3.12 -20.13
N SER A 97 -8.87 -4.43 -20.33
CA SER A 97 -9.92 -5.42 -20.04
C SER A 97 -10.08 -5.66 -18.55
N SER A 98 -8.99 -5.72 -17.79
CA SER A 98 -9.04 -5.89 -16.33
C SER A 98 -9.66 -4.69 -15.62
N VAL A 99 -9.39 -3.46 -16.11
CA VAL A 99 -10.04 -2.23 -15.62
C VAL A 99 -11.54 -2.24 -15.95
N LYS A 100 -11.92 -2.60 -17.18
CA LYS A 100 -13.34 -2.72 -17.58
C LYS A 100 -14.09 -3.78 -16.77
N GLN A 101 -13.47 -4.93 -16.49
CA GLN A 101 -14.06 -5.99 -15.67
C GLN A 101 -14.23 -5.56 -14.20
N LEU A 102 -13.23 -4.86 -13.65
CA LEU A 102 -13.31 -4.29 -12.29
C LEU A 102 -14.41 -3.22 -12.18
N LEU A 103 -14.53 -2.37 -13.20
CA LEU A 103 -15.59 -1.35 -13.29
C LEU A 103 -16.95 -1.92 -13.69
N GLY A 104 -17.02 -3.14 -14.21
CA GLY A 104 -18.28 -3.79 -14.59
C GLY A 104 -19.13 -4.18 -13.38
N ARG A 105 -18.49 -4.63 -12.29
CA ARG A 105 -19.18 -5.12 -11.09
C ARG A 105 -19.44 -4.00 -10.09
N ARG A 106 -20.68 -3.92 -9.59
CA ARG A 106 -21.12 -2.84 -8.68
C ARG A 106 -20.33 -2.85 -7.36
N TRP A 107 -20.13 -4.04 -6.77
CA TRP A 107 -19.39 -4.20 -5.52
C TRP A 107 -17.92 -3.78 -5.65
N ALA A 108 -17.26 -4.19 -6.73
CA ALA A 108 -15.86 -3.92 -6.99
C ALA A 108 -15.62 -2.41 -7.21
N ARG A 109 -16.52 -1.76 -7.95
CA ARG A 109 -16.52 -0.30 -8.10
C ARG A 109 -16.67 0.45 -6.79
N GLN A 110 -17.60 0.06 -5.94
CA GLN A 110 -17.84 0.71 -4.66
C GLN A 110 -16.59 0.62 -3.76
N ARG A 111 -16.01 -0.58 -3.66
CA ARG A 111 -14.76 -0.79 -2.91
C ARG A 111 -13.60 0.01 -3.48
N LEU A 112 -13.44 0.00 -4.81
CA LEU A 112 -12.40 0.77 -5.48
C LEU A 112 -12.56 2.27 -5.23
N ALA A 113 -13.78 2.80 -5.34
CA ALA A 113 -14.05 4.21 -5.10
C ALA A 113 -13.68 4.62 -3.67
N VAL A 114 -14.09 3.83 -2.67
CA VAL A 114 -13.78 4.14 -1.27
C VAL A 114 -12.28 4.02 -0.99
N VAL A 115 -11.60 2.98 -1.47
CA VAL A 115 -10.13 2.85 -1.34
C VAL A 115 -9.41 4.02 -2.01
N THR A 116 -9.89 4.47 -3.18
CA THR A 116 -9.30 5.59 -3.92
C THR A 116 -9.47 6.90 -3.15
N VAL A 117 -10.66 7.18 -2.60
CA VAL A 117 -10.92 8.37 -1.77
C VAL A 117 -10.10 8.34 -0.49
N LEU A 118 -9.97 7.17 0.13
CA LEU A 118 -9.16 6.97 1.33
C LEU A 118 -7.66 7.16 1.06
N ALA A 119 -7.17 6.65 -0.06
CA ALA A 119 -5.82 6.84 -0.53
C ALA A 119 -5.51 8.31 -0.83
N LEU A 120 -6.46 9.04 -1.45
CA LEU A 120 -6.31 10.47 -1.67
C LEU A 120 -6.22 11.25 -0.35
N GLY A 121 -7.11 10.99 0.60
CA GLY A 121 -7.12 11.70 1.89
C GLY A 121 -5.89 11.41 2.75
N THR A 122 -5.47 10.15 2.84
CA THR A 122 -4.25 9.76 3.57
C THR A 122 -2.99 10.31 2.90
N GLY A 123 -2.92 10.31 1.57
CA GLY A 123 -1.84 10.93 0.80
C GLY A 123 -1.74 12.43 1.05
N LEU A 124 -2.85 13.15 0.88
CA LEU A 124 -2.92 14.60 1.13
C LEU A 124 -2.40 14.95 2.52
N GLN A 125 -2.93 14.26 3.54
CA GLN A 125 -2.57 14.45 4.94
C GLN A 125 -1.10 14.17 5.21
N PHE A 126 -0.57 13.06 4.72
CA PHE A 126 0.83 12.69 4.86
C PHE A 126 1.76 13.78 4.30
N PHE A 127 1.52 14.24 3.08
CA PHE A 127 2.38 15.25 2.45
C PHE A 127 2.22 16.64 3.06
N VAL A 128 1.03 17.02 3.56
CA VAL A 128 0.85 18.27 4.32
C VAL A 128 1.68 18.26 5.60
N LEU A 129 1.60 17.19 6.40
CA LEU A 129 2.38 17.04 7.63
C LEU A 129 3.89 16.95 7.35
N LEU A 130 4.28 16.24 6.29
CA LEU A 130 5.68 16.09 5.89
C LEU A 130 6.31 17.44 5.53
N LEU A 131 5.59 18.28 4.77
CA LEU A 131 6.02 19.63 4.40
C LEU A 131 5.98 20.58 5.60
N GLY A 132 5.04 20.38 6.51
CA GLY A 132 4.87 21.12 7.75
C GLY A 132 6.09 21.05 8.67
N VAL A 133 6.54 19.83 9.00
CA VAL A 133 7.71 19.58 9.85
C VAL A 133 8.98 20.23 9.29
N GLY A 134 9.14 20.23 7.96
CA GLY A 134 10.28 20.88 7.29
C GLY A 134 10.28 22.41 7.39
N ASN A 135 9.16 23.01 7.77
CA ASN A 135 8.94 24.46 7.80
C ASN A 135 9.00 25.04 9.22
N LEU A 136 9.23 24.20 10.24
CA LEU A 136 9.41 24.60 11.63
C LEU A 136 10.76 25.31 11.79
N HIS A 137 10.75 26.63 12.03
CA HIS A 137 11.95 27.47 12.12
C HIS A 137 13.01 26.99 13.16
N HIS A 138 12.62 26.18 14.15
CA HIS A 138 13.51 25.69 15.21
C HIS A 138 14.25 24.40 14.88
N LEU A 139 13.76 23.57 13.95
CA LEU A 139 14.44 22.33 13.57
C LEU A 139 15.19 22.55 12.26
N SER A 140 16.46 22.13 12.22
CA SER A 140 17.13 22.00 10.93
C SER A 140 16.32 21.05 10.03
N LEU A 141 16.15 21.39 8.76
CA LEU A 141 15.39 20.59 7.80
C LEU A 141 15.84 19.11 7.79
N TYR A 142 17.14 18.87 7.92
CA TYR A 142 17.72 17.53 8.01
C TYR A 142 17.24 16.75 9.24
N LEU A 143 17.07 17.40 10.39
CA LEU A 143 16.58 16.78 11.61
C LEU A 143 15.08 16.46 11.52
N GLY A 144 14.28 17.35 10.93
CA GLY A 144 12.85 17.11 10.69
C GLY A 144 12.62 15.90 9.78
N VAL A 145 13.35 15.82 8.66
CA VAL A 145 13.32 14.65 7.76
C VAL A 145 13.83 13.39 8.47
N ALA A 146 14.83 13.52 9.35
CA ALA A 146 15.33 12.39 10.13
C ALA A 146 14.30 11.81 11.09
N LEU A 147 13.59 12.67 11.81
CA LEU A 147 12.51 12.26 12.72
C LEU A 147 11.36 11.59 11.97
N ASN A 148 10.98 12.12 10.80
CA ASN A 148 9.90 11.56 9.99
C ASN A 148 10.18 10.10 9.60
N GLY A 149 11.35 9.81 9.04
CA GLY A 149 11.66 8.42 8.69
C GLY A 149 12.02 7.53 9.88
N LEU A 150 12.43 8.11 11.01
CA LEU A 150 12.56 7.34 12.25
C LEU A 150 11.19 6.92 12.78
N LEU A 151 10.16 7.76 12.63
CA LEU A 151 8.77 7.48 13.03
C LEU A 151 8.07 6.42 12.17
N ASP A 152 8.50 6.23 10.92
CA ASP A 152 7.95 5.17 10.08
C ASP A 152 8.22 3.76 10.65
N VAL A 153 9.42 3.53 11.21
CA VAL A 153 9.82 2.23 11.77
C VAL A 153 8.90 1.75 12.90
N PRO A 154 8.65 2.53 13.97
CA PRO A 154 7.70 2.15 15.01
C PRO A 154 6.26 2.11 14.50
N ALA A 155 5.90 2.92 13.50
CA ALA A 155 4.57 2.87 12.90
C ALA A 155 4.33 1.52 12.22
N TYR A 156 5.30 0.96 11.50
CA TYR A 156 5.22 -0.40 10.94
C TYR A 156 5.08 -1.47 12.02
N ALA A 157 5.92 -1.42 13.06
CA ALA A 157 5.89 -2.40 14.15
C ALA A 157 4.53 -2.38 14.87
N LEU A 158 4.02 -1.19 15.19
CA LEU A 158 2.73 -1.06 15.86
C LEU A 158 1.58 -1.48 14.94
N THR A 159 1.63 -1.12 13.66
CA THR A 159 0.61 -1.54 12.67
C THR A 159 0.51 -3.06 12.60
N PHE A 160 1.64 -3.77 12.56
CA PHE A 160 1.68 -5.22 12.53
C PHE A 160 0.97 -5.84 13.73
N LEU A 161 1.29 -5.38 14.95
CA LEU A 161 0.69 -5.88 16.20
C LEU A 161 -0.82 -5.57 16.29
N LEU A 162 -1.25 -4.40 15.83
CA LEU A 162 -2.65 -3.97 15.91
C LEU A 162 -3.54 -4.67 14.88
N ILE A 163 -3.05 -4.91 13.66
CA ILE A 163 -3.83 -5.60 12.61
C ILE A 163 -4.15 -7.04 13.03
N GLU A 164 -3.20 -7.73 13.66
CA GLU A 164 -3.36 -9.12 14.08
C GLU A 164 -4.39 -9.24 15.22
N THR A 165 -4.38 -8.30 16.16
CA THR A 165 -5.29 -8.30 17.32
C THR A 165 -6.68 -7.76 16.98
N ARG A 166 -6.80 -6.57 16.39
CA ARG A 166 -8.09 -5.87 16.21
C ARG A 166 -8.69 -5.97 14.82
N GLY A 167 -7.96 -6.45 13.82
CA GLY A 167 -8.43 -6.46 12.41
C GLY A 167 -8.04 -5.18 11.67
N ARG A 168 -8.39 -5.11 10.38
CA ARG A 168 -7.88 -4.06 9.48
C ARG A 168 -8.76 -2.82 9.55
N ARG A 169 -10.08 -3.00 9.53
CA ARG A 169 -11.07 -1.92 9.50
C ARG A 169 -11.00 -1.00 10.73
N PRO A 170 -11.03 -1.50 12.00
CA PRO A 170 -11.01 -0.61 13.15
C PRO A 170 -9.67 0.08 13.34
N VAL A 171 -8.55 -0.55 12.95
CA VAL A 171 -7.22 0.06 13.02
C VAL A 171 -7.09 1.18 12.00
N LEU A 172 -7.58 0.99 10.77
CA LEU A 172 -7.60 2.01 9.73
C LEU A 172 -8.51 3.18 10.10
N LEU A 173 -9.72 2.91 10.61
CA LEU A 173 -10.64 3.95 11.07
C LEU A 173 -10.04 4.74 12.25
N ALA A 174 -9.52 4.05 13.27
CA ALA A 174 -8.93 4.69 14.44
C ALA A 174 -7.74 5.57 14.06
N SER A 175 -6.83 5.08 13.22
CA SER A 175 -5.65 5.84 12.78
C SER A 175 -5.99 7.08 11.95
N CYS A 176 -6.99 7.01 11.06
CA CYS A 176 -7.49 8.19 10.34
C CYS A 176 -8.13 9.23 11.28
N LEU A 177 -8.96 8.78 12.22
CA LEU A 177 -9.63 9.67 13.18
C LEU A 177 -8.64 10.32 14.13
N THR A 178 -7.68 9.57 14.67
CA THR A 178 -6.66 10.11 15.57
C THR A 178 -5.72 11.06 14.83
N SER A 179 -5.32 10.77 13.58
CA SER A 179 -4.51 11.71 12.78
C SER A 179 -5.23 13.03 12.54
N GLY A 180 -6.52 12.99 12.19
CA GLY A 180 -7.34 14.18 12.02
C GLY A 180 -7.53 14.96 13.32
N LEU A 181 -7.81 14.28 14.43
CA LEU A 181 -7.95 14.90 15.74
C LEU A 181 -6.65 15.57 16.20
N CYS A 182 -5.50 14.93 15.99
CA CYS A 182 -4.19 15.55 16.24
C CYS A 182 -3.98 16.79 15.35
N SER A 183 -4.48 16.79 14.12
CA SER A 183 -4.38 17.96 13.22
C SER A 183 -5.26 19.12 13.70
N PHE A 184 -6.45 18.84 14.23
CA PHE A 184 -7.27 19.86 14.88
C PHE A 184 -6.62 20.38 16.17
N ALA A 185 -6.02 19.49 16.96
CA ALA A 185 -5.26 19.89 18.15
C ALA A 185 -4.09 20.81 17.78
N TYR A 186 -3.37 20.54 16.68
CA TYR A 186 -2.31 21.42 16.18
C TYR A 186 -2.81 22.83 15.90
N VAL A 187 -3.96 22.95 15.23
CA VAL A 187 -4.60 24.23 14.94
C VAL A 187 -5.09 24.92 16.22
N ALA A 188 -5.67 24.16 17.15
CA ALA A 188 -6.23 24.69 18.40
C ALA A 188 -5.16 25.23 19.36
N VAL A 189 -3.95 24.63 19.38
CA VAL A 189 -2.84 25.12 20.21
C VAL A 189 -2.50 26.57 19.84
N GLY A 190 -2.59 26.94 18.56
CA GLY A 190 -2.32 28.32 18.10
C GLY A 190 -0.91 28.82 18.48
N GLY A 191 -0.58 30.06 18.12
CA GLY A 191 0.65 30.72 18.60
C GLY A 191 1.99 30.18 18.05
N GLU A 192 3.08 30.53 18.74
CA GLU A 192 4.45 30.22 18.33
C GLU A 192 4.75 28.70 18.26
N VAL A 193 5.73 28.33 17.44
CA VAL A 193 6.18 26.95 17.24
C VAL A 193 6.92 26.43 18.48
N GLY A 194 6.15 26.02 19.48
CA GLY A 194 6.65 25.35 20.68
C GLY A 194 6.77 23.82 20.53
N VAL A 195 7.45 23.19 21.50
CA VAL A 195 7.63 21.72 21.57
C VAL A 195 6.30 20.96 21.46
N VAL A 196 5.24 21.51 22.04
CA VAL A 196 3.89 20.91 22.00
C VAL A 196 3.37 20.77 20.56
N LYS A 197 3.54 21.80 19.71
CA LYS A 197 3.11 21.74 18.30
C LYS A 197 3.87 20.65 17.54
N VAL A 198 5.18 20.53 17.78
CA VAL A 198 6.02 19.50 17.16
C VAL A 198 5.56 18.10 17.56
N VAL A 199 5.31 17.87 18.85
CA VAL A 199 4.84 16.57 19.35
C VAL A 199 3.49 16.19 18.75
N VAL A 200 2.55 17.14 18.67
CA VAL A 200 1.23 16.91 18.07
C VAL A 200 1.32 16.62 16.57
N GLU A 201 2.18 17.34 15.84
CA GLU A 201 2.42 17.13 14.42
C GLU A 201 3.06 15.76 14.14
N LEU A 202 4.09 15.38 14.91
CA LEU A 202 4.72 14.06 14.82
C LEU A 202 3.74 12.94 15.18
N GLY A 203 2.86 13.17 16.16
CA GLY A 203 1.78 12.23 16.52
C GLY A 203 0.75 12.07 15.40
N ALA A 204 0.36 13.17 14.73
CA ALA A 204 -0.50 13.13 13.56
C ALA A 204 0.16 12.37 12.39
N LEU A 205 1.46 12.58 12.19
CA LEU A 205 2.26 11.92 11.17
C LEU A 205 2.35 10.41 11.43
N PHE A 206 2.65 10.02 12.67
CA PHE A 206 2.66 8.62 13.08
C PHE A 206 1.33 7.91 12.79
N CYS A 207 0.21 8.56 13.12
CA CYS A 207 -1.12 8.00 12.88
C CYS A 207 -1.43 7.85 11.38
N VAL A 208 -1.06 8.82 10.53
CA VAL A 208 -1.28 8.70 9.08
C VAL A 208 -0.35 7.66 8.44
N CYS A 209 0.89 7.51 8.92
CA CYS A 209 1.78 6.43 8.48
C CYS A 209 1.20 5.05 8.80
N MET A 210 0.62 4.88 10.01
CA MET A 210 -0.13 3.67 10.33
C MET A 210 -1.33 3.46 9.41
N ALA A 211 -2.13 4.50 9.15
CA ALA A 211 -3.27 4.41 8.25
C ALA A 211 -2.84 3.98 6.83
N PHE A 212 -1.75 4.54 6.31
CA PHE A 212 -1.17 4.17 5.02
C PHE A 212 -0.73 2.70 4.99
N ASN A 213 -0.04 2.23 6.04
CA ASN A 213 0.42 0.83 6.13
C ASN A 213 -0.76 -0.15 6.13
N VAL A 214 -1.79 0.12 6.92
CA VAL A 214 -3.01 -0.70 6.96
C VAL A 214 -3.72 -0.64 5.61
N LEU A 215 -3.81 0.54 4.98
CA LEU A 215 -4.48 0.72 3.69
C LEU A 215 -3.84 -0.11 2.58
N VAL A 216 -2.51 -0.18 2.53
CA VAL A 216 -1.78 -0.99 1.55
C VAL A 216 -2.11 -2.47 1.73
N ILE A 217 -2.04 -2.98 2.97
CA ILE A 217 -2.38 -4.38 3.29
C ILE A 217 -3.84 -4.65 2.93
N TYR A 218 -4.74 -3.75 3.33
CA TYR A 218 -6.17 -3.90 3.14
C TYR A 218 -6.54 -3.90 1.65
N THR A 219 -5.88 -3.10 0.83
CA THR A 219 -6.06 -3.12 -0.64
C THR A 219 -5.67 -4.47 -1.23
N MET A 220 -4.62 -5.12 -0.72
CA MET A 220 -4.19 -6.43 -1.21
C MET A 220 -5.16 -7.55 -0.79
N GLU A 221 -5.78 -7.43 0.38
CA GLU A 221 -6.75 -8.40 0.88
C GLU A 221 -8.15 -8.22 0.26
N LEU A 222 -8.53 -6.99 -0.09
CA LEU A 222 -9.86 -6.65 -0.60
C LEU A 222 -10.06 -7.03 -2.07
N PHE A 223 -8.97 -7.07 -2.85
CA PHE A 223 -9.01 -7.33 -4.29
C PHE A 223 -8.35 -8.68 -4.66
N PRO A 224 -9.01 -9.48 -5.53
CA PRO A 224 -8.46 -10.75 -5.97
C PRO A 224 -7.23 -10.55 -6.84
N THR A 225 -6.39 -11.58 -6.92
CA THR A 225 -5.06 -11.50 -7.55
C THR A 225 -5.10 -11.03 -9.01
N SER A 226 -6.16 -11.35 -9.75
CA SER A 226 -6.41 -10.91 -11.14
C SER A 226 -6.50 -9.40 -11.35
N VAL A 227 -7.02 -8.65 -10.38
CA VAL A 227 -7.26 -7.18 -10.49
C VAL A 227 -6.51 -6.36 -9.45
N ARG A 228 -5.86 -7.02 -8.49
CA ARG A 228 -5.11 -6.40 -7.39
C ARG A 228 -4.09 -5.38 -7.86
N ASN A 229 -3.31 -5.70 -8.90
CA ASN A 229 -2.30 -4.78 -9.43
C ASN A 229 -2.93 -3.49 -9.96
N THR A 230 -4.07 -3.59 -10.63
CA THR A 230 -4.82 -2.43 -11.12
C THR A 230 -5.36 -1.59 -9.97
N ALA A 231 -5.99 -2.22 -8.98
CA ALA A 231 -6.53 -1.52 -7.81
C ALA A 231 -5.41 -0.81 -7.00
N ALA A 232 -4.28 -1.49 -6.81
CA ALA A 232 -3.10 -0.92 -6.16
C ALA A 232 -2.53 0.27 -6.95
N ALA A 233 -2.48 0.17 -8.28
CA ALA A 233 -2.03 1.27 -9.14
C ALA A 233 -2.96 2.49 -9.03
N VAL A 234 -4.27 2.30 -9.09
CA VAL A 234 -5.26 3.38 -8.92
C VAL A 234 -5.14 4.03 -7.53
N GLY A 235 -5.04 3.23 -6.47
CA GLY A 235 -4.81 3.73 -5.12
C GLY A 235 -3.52 4.54 -5.02
N ARG A 236 -2.42 4.06 -5.60
CA ARG A 236 -1.14 4.79 -5.62
C ARG A 236 -1.25 6.12 -6.34
N GLN A 237 -1.95 6.18 -7.48
CA GLN A 237 -2.17 7.44 -8.19
C GLN A 237 -2.99 8.42 -7.36
N ALA A 238 -4.01 7.95 -6.62
CA ALA A 238 -4.79 8.80 -5.73
C ALA A 238 -3.92 9.46 -4.63
N ILE A 239 -2.97 8.72 -4.08
CA ILE A 239 -1.98 9.25 -3.11
C ILE A 239 -1.14 10.36 -3.75
N MET A 240 -0.68 10.15 -4.99
CA MET A 240 0.10 11.14 -5.72
C MET A 240 -0.71 12.39 -6.05
N VAL A 241 -2.00 12.25 -6.37
CA VAL A 241 -2.91 13.40 -6.51
C VAL A 241 -3.00 14.18 -5.20
N GLY A 242 -3.14 13.48 -4.07
CA GLY A 242 -3.03 14.10 -2.74
C GLY A 242 -1.73 14.88 -2.56
N ALA A 243 -0.60 14.28 -2.93
CA ALA A 243 0.73 14.90 -2.86
C ALA A 243 0.85 16.20 -3.67
N VAL A 244 0.24 16.25 -4.87
CA VAL A 244 0.24 17.43 -5.74
C VAL A 244 -0.60 18.56 -5.13
N ILE A 245 -1.68 18.22 -4.42
CA ILE A 245 -2.57 19.18 -3.76
C ILE A 245 -1.93 19.72 -2.47
N SER A 246 -1.11 18.93 -1.76
CA SER A 246 -0.54 19.31 -0.45
C SER A 246 0.24 20.64 -0.44
N PRO A 247 1.19 20.94 -1.36
CA PRO A 247 1.88 22.22 -1.39
C PRO A 247 0.95 23.42 -1.56
N LEU A 248 -0.18 23.26 -2.26
CA LEU A 248 -1.16 24.33 -2.43
C LEU A 248 -1.88 24.64 -1.10
N LEU A 249 -2.22 23.62 -0.32
CA LEU A 249 -2.77 23.79 1.03
C LEU A 249 -1.76 24.44 1.97
N VAL A 250 -0.51 23.98 1.95
CA VAL A 250 0.57 24.55 2.78
C VAL A 250 0.82 26.01 2.41
N ALA A 251 0.90 26.34 1.12
CA ALA A 251 1.04 27.71 0.65
C ALA A 251 -0.17 28.59 1.03
N GLY A 252 -1.39 28.03 0.97
CA GLY A 252 -2.61 28.68 1.45
C GLY A 252 -2.57 28.95 2.96
N GLY A 253 -2.07 27.99 3.74
CA GLY A 253 -1.88 28.11 5.18
C GLY A 253 -0.92 29.24 5.57
N ARG A 254 0.17 29.43 4.82
CA ARG A 254 1.11 30.55 5.05
C ARG A 254 0.44 31.93 4.90
N ARG A 255 -0.61 32.05 4.10
CA ARG A 255 -1.31 33.33 3.84
C ARG A 255 -2.51 33.55 4.75
N LYS A 256 -3.24 32.48 5.09
CA LYS A 256 -4.55 32.55 5.78
C LYS A 256 -4.56 31.86 7.15
N GLY A 257 -3.43 31.35 7.62
CA GLY A 257 -3.25 30.68 8.91
C GLY A 257 -3.28 29.15 8.84
N ASP A 258 -2.77 28.51 9.90
CA ASP A 258 -2.59 27.06 10.02
C ASP A 258 -3.89 26.25 9.81
N LEU A 259 -5.05 26.86 10.10
CA LEU A 259 -6.37 26.27 9.91
C LEU A 259 -6.66 25.90 8.44
N VAL A 260 -6.15 26.68 7.49
CA VAL A 260 -6.35 26.41 6.05
C VAL A 260 -5.50 25.24 5.56
N SER A 261 -4.34 25.01 6.16
CA SER A 261 -3.47 23.88 5.79
C SER A 261 -3.82 22.63 6.58
N TYR A 262 -3.53 22.64 7.89
CA TYR A 262 -3.66 21.47 8.76
C TYR A 262 -5.12 21.16 9.11
N GLY A 263 -5.95 22.19 9.29
CA GLY A 263 -7.37 22.01 9.55
C GLY A 263 -8.10 21.39 8.36
N ALA A 264 -7.87 21.91 7.15
CA ALA A 264 -8.46 21.36 5.93
C ALA A 264 -8.00 19.93 5.66
N ALA A 265 -6.70 19.64 5.78
CA ALA A 265 -6.17 18.28 5.61
C ALA A 265 -6.72 17.31 6.67
N GLY A 266 -6.85 17.77 7.92
CA GLY A 266 -7.50 17.04 9.03
C GLY A 266 -8.96 16.69 8.75
N VAL A 267 -9.76 17.64 8.24
CA VAL A 267 -11.15 17.37 7.83
C VAL A 267 -11.20 16.31 6.73
N VAL A 268 -10.36 16.44 5.71
CA VAL A 268 -10.35 15.51 4.57
C VAL A 268 -10.01 14.09 5.03
N VAL A 269 -8.97 13.89 5.84
CA VAL A 269 -8.60 12.54 6.30
C VAL A 269 -9.66 11.90 7.19
N VAL A 270 -10.37 12.69 8.00
CA VAL A 270 -11.49 12.20 8.82
C VAL A 270 -12.65 11.77 7.95
N LEU A 271 -13.07 12.61 7.00
CA LEU A 271 -14.18 12.29 6.09
C LEU A 271 -13.86 11.07 5.22
N CYS A 272 -12.65 10.99 4.68
CA CYS A 272 -12.16 9.83 3.94
C CYS A 272 -12.12 8.58 4.84
N GLY A 273 -11.62 8.71 6.07
CA GLY A 273 -11.53 7.65 7.06
C GLY A 273 -12.90 7.07 7.48
N LEU A 274 -13.94 7.90 7.57
CA LEU A 274 -15.31 7.45 7.83
C LEU A 274 -15.84 6.52 6.73
N GLY A 275 -15.36 6.68 5.49
CA GLY A 275 -15.68 5.78 4.38
C GLY A 275 -15.28 4.31 4.63
N VAL A 276 -14.31 4.06 5.53
CA VAL A 276 -13.89 2.71 5.94
C VAL A 276 -15.04 1.89 6.54
N VAL A 277 -16.05 2.55 7.13
CA VAL A 277 -17.24 1.89 7.68
C VAL A 277 -18.01 1.10 6.61
N TRP A 278 -17.89 1.49 5.34
CA TRP A 278 -18.57 0.86 4.21
C TRP A 278 -17.79 -0.34 3.66
N LEU A 279 -16.57 -0.60 4.14
CA LEU A 279 -15.79 -1.75 3.72
C LEU A 279 -15.98 -2.95 4.68
N PRO A 280 -15.94 -4.17 4.14
CA PRO A 280 -16.01 -5.40 4.93
C PRO A 280 -14.69 -5.66 5.67
N GLU A 281 -14.76 -6.23 6.86
CA GLU A 281 -13.54 -6.69 7.55
C GLU A 281 -12.91 -7.87 6.82
N THR A 282 -11.58 -7.86 6.67
CA THR A 282 -10.82 -8.90 5.93
C THR A 282 -10.10 -9.89 6.85
N LYS A 283 -10.12 -9.67 8.17
CA LYS A 283 -9.47 -10.55 9.15
C LYS A 283 -9.95 -12.00 9.03
N GLY A 284 -9.01 -12.92 8.79
CA GLY A 284 -9.26 -14.36 8.76
C GLY A 284 -9.90 -14.86 7.46
N LEU A 285 -10.07 -14.00 6.45
CA LEU A 285 -10.63 -14.39 5.16
C LEU A 285 -9.53 -14.94 4.24
N ALA A 286 -9.78 -16.11 3.64
CA ALA A 286 -8.95 -16.60 2.54
C ALA A 286 -9.00 -15.63 1.36
N ILE A 287 -7.86 -15.42 0.71
CA ILE A 287 -7.72 -14.57 -0.47
C ILE A 287 -8.33 -15.29 -1.67
N SER A 288 -9.24 -14.64 -2.39
CA SER A 288 -9.79 -15.15 -3.65
C SER A 288 -8.84 -14.86 -4.82
N ASP A 289 -8.76 -15.80 -5.76
CA ASP A 289 -7.91 -15.65 -6.95
C ASP A 289 -8.67 -15.02 -8.12
N THR A 290 -9.97 -15.30 -8.22
CA THR A 290 -10.85 -14.81 -9.30
C THR A 290 -11.91 -13.83 -8.80
N LEU A 291 -12.41 -12.98 -9.70
CA LEU A 291 -13.52 -12.07 -9.39
C LEU A 291 -14.83 -12.83 -9.09
N ASP A 292 -15.04 -13.96 -9.77
CA ASP A 292 -16.25 -14.80 -9.64
C ASP A 292 -16.33 -15.49 -8.28
N GLU A 293 -15.19 -15.96 -7.76
CA GLU A 293 -15.08 -16.45 -6.38
C GLU A 293 -15.43 -15.37 -5.36
N GLN A 294 -14.98 -14.13 -5.59
CA GLN A 294 -15.28 -13.04 -4.68
C GLN A 294 -16.76 -12.63 -4.71
N GLU A 295 -17.37 -12.60 -5.89
CA GLU A 295 -18.79 -12.25 -6.07
C GLU A 295 -19.74 -13.33 -5.53
N SER A 296 -19.44 -14.61 -5.76
CA SER A 296 -20.20 -15.72 -5.16
C SER A 296 -20.13 -15.71 -3.63
N ARG A 297 -18.97 -15.36 -3.08
CA ARG A 297 -18.79 -15.18 -1.62
C ARG A 297 -19.60 -14.01 -1.07
N GLU A 298 -19.68 -12.90 -1.78
CA GLU A 298 -20.50 -11.75 -1.38
C GLU A 298 -22.00 -12.07 -1.42
N ASN A 299 -22.44 -12.79 -2.45
CA ASN A 299 -23.83 -13.23 -2.54
C ASN A 299 -24.18 -14.24 -1.44
N ASN A 300 -23.28 -15.15 -1.07
CA ASN A 300 -23.49 -16.10 0.02
C ASN A 300 -23.37 -15.46 1.41
N GLY A 301 -22.55 -14.42 1.58
CA GLY A 301 -22.35 -13.71 2.85
C GLY A 301 -23.41 -12.64 3.15
N GLY A 302 -24.18 -12.21 2.14
CA GLY A 302 -25.29 -11.27 2.29
C GLY A 302 -26.65 -11.92 2.61
N GLY A 303 -26.68 -13.23 2.84
CA GLY A 303 -27.88 -14.02 3.13
C GLY A 303 -28.12 -14.32 4.61
N VAL A 304 -27.65 -13.47 5.53
CA VAL A 304 -27.94 -13.54 6.98
C VAL A 304 -28.40 -12.19 7.49
#